data_AF-A0A6N7ZP27-F1
#
_entry.id   AF-A0A6N7ZP27-F1
#
_cell.length_a   1.000
_cell.length_b   1.000
_cell.length_c   1.000
_cell.angle_alpha   90.00
_cell.angle_beta   90.00
_cell.angle_gamma   90.00
#
_symmetry.space_group_name_H-M   'P 1'
#
loop_
_entity.id
_entity.type
_entity.pdbx_description
1 polymer ?
#
loop_
_entity_poly.entity_id
_entity_poly.type
_entity_poly.pdbx_seq_one_letter_code
_entity_poly.pdbx_strand_id
1 'polypeptide(L)'
;MLVGGDGNDTFYGGDKSDYLISTGGSDSLDGGGGSDVFVLAGGTVTISDFNEDEGDTLVIYLEDYGASYDEDSGTVTISDSGTTYDSLEDFASDYVTFSDGGDYDLSEDGGIVTYENSSIDLTDYTDIF
;
A
#
# COMPACT_ATOMS: atom_id res chain seq x y z
N MET A 1 -8.37 -12.47 -2.59
CA MET A 1 -6.97 -12.46 -2.09
C MET A 1 -6.02 -12.93 -3.17
N LEU A 2 -5.12 -12.06 -3.60
CA LEU A 2 -4.11 -12.25 -4.63
C LEU A 2 -2.75 -11.79 -4.08
N VAL A 3 -1.65 -12.48 -4.40
CA VAL A 3 -0.29 -12.21 -3.90
C VAL A 3 0.71 -12.33 -5.06
N GLY A 4 1.60 -11.34 -5.23
CA GLY A 4 2.59 -11.29 -6.33
C GLY A 4 3.74 -12.26 -6.24
N GLY A 5 4.37 -12.31 -5.08
CA GLY A 5 5.69 -12.93 -4.97
C GLY A 5 6.75 -12.04 -5.61
N ASP A 6 7.94 -12.59 -5.85
CA ASP A 6 9.06 -11.81 -6.40
C ASP A 6 8.85 -11.49 -7.89
N GLY A 7 8.85 -10.21 -8.27
CA GLY A 7 8.86 -9.81 -9.67
C GLY A 7 8.02 -8.56 -9.95
N ASN A 8 7.74 -8.32 -11.23
CA ASN A 8 6.77 -7.32 -11.65
C ASN A 8 5.49 -8.08 -12.00
N ASP A 9 4.45 -7.88 -11.20
CA ASP A 9 3.22 -8.62 -11.28
C ASP A 9 2.05 -7.77 -11.77
N THR A 10 0.98 -8.44 -12.14
CA THR A 10 -0.27 -7.80 -12.52
C THR A 10 -1.42 -8.56 -11.89
N PHE A 11 -2.17 -7.90 -11.02
CA PHE A 11 -3.36 -8.47 -10.41
C PHE A 11 -4.62 -7.86 -11.01
N TYR A 12 -5.60 -8.73 -11.17
CA TYR A 12 -6.97 -8.39 -11.48
C TYR A 12 -7.83 -9.10 -10.45
N GLY A 13 -8.47 -8.33 -9.59
CA GLY A 13 -9.52 -8.81 -8.71
C GLY A 13 -10.79 -9.11 -9.49
N GLY A 14 -11.93 -9.06 -8.82
CA GLY A 14 -13.23 -9.28 -9.45
C GLY A 14 -14.31 -8.41 -8.82
N ASP A 15 -15.58 -8.78 -9.04
CA ASP A 15 -16.72 -7.99 -8.53
C ASP A 15 -16.93 -8.11 -6.99
N LYS A 16 -15.93 -8.54 -6.23
CA LYS A 16 -16.02 -8.73 -4.78
C LYS A 16 -14.80 -8.11 -4.12
N SER A 17 -15.00 -7.72 -2.86
CA SER A 17 -13.91 -7.37 -1.95
C SER A 17 -12.76 -8.36 -1.98
N ASP A 18 -11.63 -7.87 -2.44
CA ASP A 18 -10.37 -8.57 -2.59
C ASP A 18 -9.28 -7.96 -1.70
N TYR A 19 -8.26 -8.77 -1.45
CA TYR A 19 -7.01 -8.36 -0.81
C TYR A 19 -5.92 -8.53 -1.84
N LEU A 20 -5.30 -7.45 -2.29
CA LEU A 20 -4.29 -7.45 -3.35
C LEU A 20 -2.95 -7.10 -2.73
N ILE A 21 -2.09 -8.10 -2.55
CA ILE A 21 -0.82 -7.97 -1.83
C ILE A 21 0.33 -7.93 -2.85
N SER A 22 0.93 -6.74 -2.98
CA SER A 22 2.14 -6.49 -3.77
C SER A 22 3.37 -6.63 -2.89
N THR A 23 4.38 -7.33 -3.42
CA THR A 23 5.60 -7.66 -2.68
C THR A 23 6.82 -7.39 -3.55
N GLY A 24 7.51 -6.28 -3.31
CA GLY A 24 8.68 -5.91 -4.11
C GLY A 24 8.34 -5.60 -5.58
N GLY A 25 9.38 -5.38 -6.39
CA GLY A 25 9.24 -5.15 -7.83
C GLY A 25 8.38 -3.95 -8.24
N SER A 26 7.84 -3.97 -9.46
CA SER A 26 6.95 -2.93 -9.99
C SER A 26 5.64 -3.56 -10.48
N ASP A 27 4.58 -3.39 -9.70
CA ASP A 27 3.32 -4.12 -9.85
C ASP A 27 2.18 -3.24 -10.35
N SER A 28 1.21 -3.85 -11.01
CA SER A 28 -0.04 -3.21 -11.45
C SER A 28 -1.24 -3.92 -10.83
N LEU A 29 -2.10 -3.19 -10.12
CA LEU A 29 -3.24 -3.73 -9.40
C LEU A 29 -4.54 -3.12 -9.92
N ASP A 30 -5.51 -4.00 -10.16
CA ASP A 30 -6.89 -3.67 -10.50
C ASP A 30 -7.77 -4.47 -9.51
N GLY A 31 -8.50 -3.78 -8.63
CA GLY A 31 -9.34 -4.38 -7.59
C GLY A 31 -10.61 -5.01 -8.17
N GLY A 32 -11.14 -4.42 -9.23
CA GLY A 32 -12.39 -4.79 -9.87
C GLY A 32 -13.53 -3.97 -9.30
N GLY A 33 -14.38 -4.60 -8.49
CA GLY A 33 -15.46 -3.86 -7.83
C GLY A 33 -15.75 -4.43 -6.46
N GLY A 34 -16.29 -3.59 -5.59
CA GLY A 34 -16.41 -3.92 -4.17
C GLY A 34 -15.37 -3.15 -3.35
N SER A 35 -15.35 -3.39 -2.04
CA SER A 35 -14.41 -2.73 -1.13
C SER A 35 -13.13 -3.55 -1.07
N ASP A 36 -12.11 -3.08 -1.76
CA ASP A 36 -10.83 -3.76 -1.92
C ASP A 36 -9.76 -3.21 -0.96
N VAL A 37 -8.80 -4.08 -0.63
CA VAL A 37 -7.68 -3.71 0.22
C VAL A 37 -6.38 -3.95 -0.54
N PHE A 38 -5.71 -2.86 -0.88
CA PHE A 38 -4.42 -2.87 -1.56
C PHE A 38 -3.31 -2.84 -0.52
N VAL A 39 -2.51 -3.90 -0.47
CA VAL A 39 -1.43 -4.08 0.49
C VAL A 39 -0.09 -3.87 -0.20
N LEU A 40 0.68 -2.91 0.29
CA LEU A 40 2.00 -2.53 -0.20
C LEU A 40 3.06 -3.01 0.79
N ALA A 41 3.84 -4.01 0.39
CA ALA A 41 4.91 -4.61 1.18
C ALA A 41 6.24 -4.62 0.39
N GLY A 42 6.70 -3.43 0.03
CA GLY A 42 7.89 -3.20 -0.78
C GLY A 42 7.58 -3.01 -2.27
N GLY A 43 8.54 -2.46 -3.02
CA GLY A 43 8.37 -2.21 -4.46
C GLY A 43 7.49 -1.01 -4.79
N THR A 44 7.18 -0.82 -6.06
CA THR A 44 6.34 0.28 -6.55
C THR A 44 5.05 -0.27 -7.14
N VAL A 45 3.93 0.36 -6.84
CA VAL A 45 2.59 -0.13 -7.22
C VAL A 45 1.86 0.92 -8.04
N THR A 46 1.26 0.49 -9.15
CA THR A 46 0.25 1.27 -9.88
C THR A 46 -1.12 0.67 -9.64
N ILE A 47 -2.06 1.46 -9.13
CA ILE A 47 -3.46 1.04 -8.94
C ILE A 47 -4.31 1.70 -10.03
N SER A 48 -5.15 0.92 -10.73
CA SER A 48 -5.90 1.40 -11.90
C SER A 48 -7.35 1.83 -11.66
N ASP A 49 -7.92 1.45 -10.53
CA ASP A 49 -9.36 1.58 -10.28
C ASP A 49 -9.72 1.87 -8.81
N PHE A 50 -8.78 2.40 -8.02
CA PHE A 50 -9.01 2.73 -6.62
C PHE A 50 -10.27 3.59 -6.46
N ASN A 51 -11.17 3.22 -5.54
CA ASN A 51 -12.43 3.91 -5.36
C ASN A 51 -12.84 4.00 -3.88
N GLU A 52 -12.63 5.17 -3.28
CA GLU A 52 -13.02 5.45 -1.89
C GLU A 52 -14.53 5.31 -1.64
N ASP A 53 -15.38 5.57 -2.66
CA ASP A 53 -16.83 5.45 -2.54
C ASP A 53 -17.27 3.98 -2.47
N GLU A 54 -16.47 3.06 -3.04
CA GLU A 54 -16.67 1.60 -2.90
C GLU A 54 -16.11 1.05 -1.58
N GLY A 55 -15.30 1.85 -0.89
CA GLY A 55 -14.67 1.52 0.37
C GLY A 55 -13.28 0.92 0.20
N ASP A 56 -12.59 1.26 -0.89
CA ASP A 56 -11.22 0.82 -1.09
C ASP A 56 -10.28 1.45 -0.07
N THR A 57 -9.28 0.67 0.33
CA THR A 57 -8.28 1.10 1.30
C THR A 57 -6.89 0.66 0.91
N LEU A 58 -5.90 1.42 1.39
CA LEU A 58 -4.48 1.15 1.22
C LEU A 58 -3.87 0.78 2.58
N VAL A 59 -3.03 -0.24 2.58
CA VAL A 59 -2.29 -0.69 3.76
C VAL A 59 -0.82 -0.77 3.39
N ILE A 60 0.03 -0.06 4.13
CA ILE A 60 1.47 0.05 3.82
C ILE A 60 2.29 -0.58 4.95
N TYR A 61 3.09 -1.61 4.63
CA TYR A 61 4.01 -2.25 5.55
C TYR A 61 5.38 -1.55 5.48
N LEU A 62 5.62 -0.59 6.38
CA LEU A 62 6.76 0.32 6.31
C LEU A 62 8.11 -0.40 6.43
N GLU A 63 8.21 -1.43 7.27
CA GLU A 63 9.47 -2.18 7.44
C GLU A 63 9.90 -2.89 6.16
N ASP A 64 8.98 -3.26 5.27
CA ASP A 64 9.30 -3.88 3.97
C ASP A 64 9.88 -2.86 2.96
N TYR A 65 9.72 -1.57 3.26
CA TYR A 65 10.42 -0.46 2.61
C TYR A 65 11.68 -0.02 3.37
N GLY A 66 12.04 -0.70 4.47
CA GLY A 66 13.10 -0.28 5.39
C GLY A 66 12.78 1.05 6.10
N ALA A 67 11.50 1.41 6.17
CA ALA A 67 11.00 2.64 6.74
C ALA A 67 10.41 2.43 8.13
N SER A 68 10.37 3.50 8.91
CA SER A 68 9.68 3.56 10.20
C SER A 68 8.94 4.88 10.35
N TYR A 69 7.75 4.86 10.95
CA TYR A 69 7.00 6.06 11.30
C TYR A 69 7.31 6.54 12.72
N ASP A 70 7.50 7.85 12.89
CA ASP A 70 7.64 8.50 14.20
C ASP A 70 6.34 9.26 14.51
N GLU A 71 5.53 8.73 15.43
CA GLU A 71 4.25 9.31 15.85
C GLU A 71 4.40 10.67 16.54
N ASP A 72 5.54 10.95 17.17
CA ASP A 72 5.77 12.22 17.88
C ASP A 72 6.03 13.36 16.88
N SER A 73 6.73 13.09 15.78
CA SER A 73 7.04 14.08 14.73
C SER A 73 6.16 14.00 13.49
N GLY A 74 5.43 12.91 13.29
CA GLY A 74 4.62 12.65 12.09
C GLY A 74 5.44 12.29 10.85
N THR A 75 6.73 11.98 11.00
CA THR A 75 7.66 11.78 9.88
C THR A 75 7.93 10.31 9.61
N VAL A 76 8.14 9.95 8.35
CA VAL A 76 8.61 8.62 7.95
C VAL A 76 10.10 8.66 7.63
N THR A 77 10.90 7.76 8.18
CA THR A 77 12.35 7.69 7.89
C THR A 77 12.73 6.34 7.29
N ILE A 78 13.40 6.34 6.15
CA ILE A 78 14.01 5.15 5.54
C ILE A 78 15.41 4.97 6.14
N SER A 79 15.56 3.92 6.92
CA SER A 79 16.77 3.67 7.73
C SER A 79 18.03 3.39 6.89
N ASP A 80 17.89 2.72 5.74
CA ASP A 80 19.03 2.36 4.88
C ASP A 80 19.61 3.57 4.12
N SER A 81 18.76 4.47 3.65
CA SER A 81 19.18 5.68 2.92
C SER A 81 19.39 6.91 3.82
N GLY A 82 18.76 6.94 5.00
CA GLY A 82 18.68 8.10 5.87
C GLY A 82 17.74 9.20 5.36
N THR A 83 16.88 8.90 4.39
CA THR A 83 15.85 9.83 3.88
C THR A 83 14.73 9.97 4.91
N THR A 84 14.26 11.20 5.15
CA THR A 84 13.08 11.47 5.97
C THR A 84 12.05 12.21 5.13
N TYR A 85 10.81 11.75 5.20
CA TYR A 85 9.62 12.36 4.63
C TYR A 85 8.85 13.08 5.74
N ASP A 86 8.25 14.22 5.40
CA ASP A 86 7.53 15.06 6.36
C ASP A 86 6.18 14.43 6.77
N SER A 87 5.67 13.46 6.00
CA SER A 87 4.41 12.74 6.26
C SER A 87 4.39 11.33 5.64
N LEU A 88 3.38 10.53 6.00
CA LEU A 88 3.10 9.24 5.35
C LEU A 88 2.67 9.41 3.89
N GLU A 89 1.90 10.45 3.59
CA GLU A 89 1.44 10.77 2.24
C GLU A 89 2.62 11.06 1.31
N ASP A 90 3.58 11.88 1.76
CA ASP A 90 4.81 12.18 1.01
C ASP A 90 5.61 10.91 0.75
N PHE A 91 5.73 10.04 1.76
CA PHE A 91 6.38 8.74 1.61
C PHE A 91 5.64 7.85 0.60
N ALA A 92 4.33 7.71 0.74
CA ALA A 92 3.52 6.84 -0.10
C ALA A 92 3.58 7.25 -1.57
N SER A 93 3.64 8.56 -1.85
CA SER A 93 3.69 9.11 -3.22
C SER A 93 4.89 8.62 -4.06
N ASP A 94 5.96 8.17 -3.42
CA ASP A 94 7.13 7.59 -4.11
C ASP A 94 6.89 6.12 -4.53
N TYR A 95 5.94 5.43 -3.90
CA TYR A 95 5.74 3.98 -4.05
C TYR A 95 4.38 3.60 -4.59
N VAL A 96 3.35 4.45 -4.48
CA VAL A 96 2.02 4.21 -5.06
C VAL A 96 1.69 5.28 -6.09
N THR A 97 1.12 4.84 -7.21
CA THR A 97 0.56 5.72 -8.23
C THR A 97 -0.85 5.29 -8.57
N PHE A 98 -1.80 6.22 -8.46
CA PHE A 98 -3.17 6.01 -8.94
C PHE A 98 -3.29 6.49 -10.38
N SER A 99 -3.65 5.58 -11.28
CA SER A 99 -3.70 5.84 -12.73
C SER A 99 -5.11 6.14 -13.26
N ASP A 100 -6.11 6.01 -12.40
CA ASP A 100 -7.48 6.47 -12.63
C ASP A 100 -7.61 8.01 -12.69
N GLY A 101 -6.58 8.73 -12.22
CA GLY A 101 -6.54 10.18 -12.13
C GLY A 101 -7.22 10.76 -10.89
N GLY A 102 -7.52 9.91 -9.89
CA GLY A 102 -8.00 10.33 -8.58
C GLY A 102 -6.94 11.09 -7.79
N ASP A 103 -7.39 12.06 -7.00
CA ASP A 103 -6.57 12.83 -6.05
C ASP A 103 -6.98 12.40 -4.65
N TYR A 104 -6.35 11.33 -4.16
CA TYR A 104 -6.70 10.66 -2.91
C TYR A 104 -5.85 11.20 -1.76
N ASP A 105 -6.52 11.62 -0.68
CA ASP A 105 -5.84 12.05 0.54
C ASP A 105 -5.31 10.82 1.29
N LEU A 106 -3.99 10.59 1.17
CA LEU A 106 -3.30 9.49 1.84
C LEU A 106 -2.80 9.87 3.24
N SER A 107 -3.21 11.02 3.77
CA SER A 107 -2.89 11.38 5.14
C SER A 107 -3.59 10.44 6.13
N GLU A 108 -3.03 10.33 7.34
CA GLU A 108 -3.60 9.50 8.42
C GLU A 108 -5.05 9.88 8.74
N ASP A 109 -5.42 11.15 8.57
CA ASP A 109 -6.77 11.67 8.79
C ASP A 109 -7.73 11.38 7.62
N GLY A 110 -7.22 10.98 6.45
CA GLY A 110 -8.02 10.63 5.27
C GLY A 110 -8.81 9.33 5.42
N GLY A 111 -8.39 8.44 6.33
CA GLY A 111 -9.12 7.23 6.71
C GLY A 111 -9.16 6.11 5.65
N ILE A 112 -8.59 6.36 4.48
CA ILE A 112 -8.45 5.38 3.38
C ILE A 112 -7.07 4.71 3.36
N VAL A 113 -6.11 5.22 4.14
CA VAL A 113 -4.77 4.64 4.28
C VAL A 113 -4.51 4.25 5.72
N THR A 114 -3.91 3.09 5.89
CA THR A 114 -3.34 2.61 7.14
C THR A 114 -1.90 2.15 6.91
N TYR A 115 -1.12 2.09 7.98
CA TYR A 115 0.27 1.66 7.92
C TYR A 115 0.57 0.67 9.05
N GLU A 116 1.53 -0.22 8.79
CA GLU A 116 2.05 -1.19 9.72
C GLU A 116 3.56 -0.99 9.88
N ASN A 117 4.03 -0.94 11.13
CA ASN A 117 5.46 -0.82 11.47
C ASN A 117 6.12 -2.20 11.69
N SER A 118 5.53 -3.27 11.16
CA SER A 118 6.12 -4.61 11.14
C SER A 118 6.19 -5.10 9.71
N SER A 119 7.19 -5.91 9.36
CA SER A 119 7.22 -6.59 8.07
C SER A 119 6.02 -7.52 7.87
N ILE A 120 5.56 -7.63 6.62
CA ILE A 120 4.50 -8.58 6.26
C ILE A 120 5.00 -10.03 6.45
N ASP A 121 4.20 -10.86 7.12
CA ASP A 121 4.47 -12.30 7.19
C ASP A 121 3.53 -13.06 6.24
N LEU A 122 4.06 -13.44 5.08
CA LEU A 122 3.31 -14.23 4.09
C LEU A 122 3.22 -15.72 4.43
N THR A 123 3.89 -16.17 5.50
CA THR A 123 3.78 -17.57 5.95
C THR A 123 2.53 -17.81 6.80
N ASP A 124 1.97 -16.75 7.37
CA ASP A 124 0.70 -16.76 8.07
C ASP A 124 -0.25 -15.67 7.55
N TYR A 125 -1.05 -16.03 6.55
CA TYR A 125 -2.07 -15.14 5.99
C TYR A 125 -3.18 -14.75 6.99
N THR A 126 -3.23 -15.36 8.18
CA THR A 126 -4.24 -14.99 9.19
C THR A 126 -3.89 -13.73 9.98
N ASP A 127 -2.64 -13.28 9.90
CA ASP A 127 -2.15 -12.03 10.49
C ASP A 127 -2.14 -10.86 9.47
N ILE A 128 -2.56 -11.12 8.23
CA ILE A 128 -2.90 -10.06 7.28
C ILE A 128 -4.30 -9.58 7.70
N PHE A 129 -4.28 -8.61 8.63
CA PHE A 129 -5.38 -7.97 9.40
C PHE A 129 -5.83 -8.68 10.69
#